data_AF-A0A8T0XH48-F1
#
_entry.id   AF-A0A8T0XH48-F1
#
_cell.length_a   1.000
_cell.length_b   1.000
_cell.length_c   1.000
_cell.angle_alpha   90.00
_cell.angle_beta   90.00
_cell.angle_gamma   90.00
#
_symmetry.space_group_name_H-M   'P 1'
#
loop_
_entity.id
_entity.type
_entity.pdbx_description
1 polymer ?
#
loop_
_entity_poly.entity_id
_entity_poly.type
_entity_poly.pdbx_seq_one_letter_code
_entity_poly.pdbx_strand_id
1 'polypeptide(L)'
;MAYLPPHKRHPSSSESAPTPNPPPPSLSSSLRSLSLSSPRGRGRGAGGRHSRPSNKIIHAAGCVSRWSPLPPFSPGPEDGDGEEPTLRLEPFPCDPIERKTGAKPLALVASAPGQGSTAAAVTAIAERFLPDLLAAAERAKASYAPNEEELVKLSLVARVGKVLFQSQPNRSPVSLDTLRKAAKSGEYGYKSQLHKSFYTNVPSEYLDDMEQSVVKRMGLEFDSSKKHYHVKVFDKHQSDSTISCKCTVEEDGSLVIHKVEWNQVRHLVEDISCLFKGLDLRLMLCTKRILKTLDSEVENALKSLVSSAVIDPDVKGGLRWPLGKESIGERFSIVGLWHTNYKAYRNETLRLKLRHADRFDHRSSTGEVSNEVTFKLIGMSRRLEDVDPEETSLKEMLESVVHMIWDNALNYKIVS
;
A
#
# COMPACT_ATOMS: atom_id res chain seq x y z
N MET A 1 -47.32 -25.35 22.14
CA MET A 1 -47.76 -25.09 20.75
C MET A 1 -46.52 -24.92 19.88
N ALA A 2 -46.43 -25.63 18.75
CA ALA A 2 -45.25 -25.59 17.88
C ALA A 2 -45.31 -24.37 16.95
N TYR A 3 -44.20 -23.65 16.84
CA TYR A 3 -44.08 -22.46 15.99
C TYR A 3 -44.17 -22.83 14.50
N LEU A 4 -45.12 -22.21 13.79
CA LEU A 4 -45.28 -22.34 12.34
C LEU A 4 -44.65 -21.13 11.62
N PRO A 5 -43.61 -21.35 10.80
CA PRO A 5 -42.88 -20.27 10.14
C PRO A 5 -43.68 -19.57 9.03
N PRO A 6 -43.35 -18.31 8.73
CA PRO A 6 -44.23 -17.38 8.00
C PRO A 6 -44.64 -17.82 6.60
N HIS A 7 -43.76 -18.57 5.91
CA HIS A 7 -43.99 -19.03 4.54
C HIS A 7 -45.03 -20.16 4.42
N LYS A 8 -45.49 -20.74 5.54
CA LYS A 8 -46.53 -21.79 5.55
C LYS A 8 -47.93 -21.28 5.89
N ARG A 9 -48.13 -19.96 5.93
CA ARG A 9 -49.43 -19.34 6.21
C ARG A 9 -50.10 -18.98 4.89
N HIS A 10 -51.10 -19.74 4.47
CA HIS A 10 -51.93 -19.36 3.32
C HIS A 10 -53.10 -18.46 3.80
N PRO A 11 -53.42 -17.36 3.10
CA PRO A 11 -54.51 -16.47 3.49
C PRO A 11 -55.87 -17.02 3.02
N SER A 12 -56.77 -17.29 3.96
CA SER A 12 -58.18 -17.54 3.66
C SER A 12 -58.91 -16.21 3.47
N SER A 13 -59.53 -16.05 2.31
CA SER A 13 -60.35 -14.91 1.92
C SER A 13 -61.70 -14.92 2.65
N SER A 14 -61.85 -14.08 3.68
CA SER A 14 -63.11 -13.44 4.10
C SER A 14 -62.94 -12.82 5.49
N GLU A 15 -62.51 -11.56 5.55
CA GLU A 15 -62.90 -10.56 6.56
C GLU A 15 -62.03 -9.31 6.38
N SER A 16 -62.67 -8.16 6.30
CA SER A 16 -62.05 -6.83 6.18
C SER A 16 -61.17 -6.52 7.39
N ALA A 17 -59.86 -6.43 7.18
CA ALA A 17 -58.89 -6.09 8.21
C ALA A 17 -59.13 -4.66 8.76
N PRO A 18 -59.04 -4.45 10.09
CA PRO A 18 -59.07 -3.12 10.67
C PRO A 18 -57.81 -2.35 10.29
N THR A 19 -57.97 -1.08 9.89
CA THR A 19 -56.87 -0.14 9.66
C THR A 19 -56.02 -0.01 10.94
N PRO A 20 -54.70 -0.25 10.89
CA PRO A 20 -53.86 -0.10 12.07
C PRO A 20 -53.75 1.39 12.45
N ASN A 21 -54.03 1.69 13.71
CA ASN A 21 -53.80 3.01 14.31
C ASN A 21 -52.32 3.43 14.14
N PRO A 22 -52.05 4.72 13.87
CA PRO A 22 -50.68 5.20 13.77
C PRO A 22 -49.96 5.06 15.12
N PRO A 23 -48.67 4.70 15.14
CA PRO A 23 -47.91 4.55 16.37
C PRO A 23 -47.69 5.92 17.06
N PRO A 24 -47.51 5.94 18.40
CA PRO A 24 -47.23 7.17 19.13
C PRO A 24 -45.93 7.84 18.65
N PRO A 25 -45.83 9.18 18.69
CA PRO A 25 -44.79 9.96 18.02
C PRO A 25 -43.36 9.81 18.60
N SER A 26 -43.16 8.92 19.58
CA SER A 26 -41.88 8.67 20.25
C SER A 26 -41.14 7.40 19.79
N LEU A 27 -41.67 6.63 18.84
CA LEU A 27 -41.06 5.37 18.36
C LEU A 27 -40.76 5.33 16.85
N SER A 28 -40.98 6.43 16.11
CA SER A 28 -40.79 6.48 14.65
C SER A 28 -39.39 6.89 14.18
N SER A 29 -38.47 7.22 15.08
CA SER A 29 -37.10 7.67 14.71
C SER A 29 -36.06 6.56 14.65
N SER A 30 -36.37 5.32 15.07
CA SER A 30 -35.33 4.32 15.37
C SER A 30 -35.13 3.19 14.34
N LEU A 31 -35.95 3.06 13.27
CA LEU A 31 -35.82 1.90 12.35
C LEU A 31 -36.00 2.20 10.85
N ARG A 32 -35.81 3.45 10.40
CA ARG A 32 -35.81 3.77 8.96
C ARG A 32 -34.71 4.76 8.57
N SER A 33 -33.48 4.25 8.43
CA SER A 33 -32.62 4.50 7.25
C SER A 33 -31.24 3.85 7.43
N LEU A 34 -31.21 2.53 7.27
CA LEU A 34 -30.05 1.88 6.65
C LEU A 34 -30.02 2.35 5.18
N SER A 35 -29.45 3.53 4.96
CA SER A 35 -28.99 4.04 3.67
C SER A 35 -28.08 5.23 3.97
N LEU A 36 -26.79 4.93 4.21
CA LEU A 36 -25.74 5.94 4.40
C LEU A 36 -25.45 6.63 3.05
N SER A 37 -26.36 7.51 2.63
CA SER A 37 -26.07 8.59 1.70
C SER A 37 -25.84 9.84 2.53
N SER A 38 -24.60 10.32 2.55
CA SER A 38 -24.17 11.48 3.34
C SER A 38 -24.98 12.76 2.99
N PRO A 39 -25.26 13.68 3.93
CA PRO A 39 -26.02 14.88 3.64
C PRO A 39 -25.25 15.82 2.71
N ARG A 40 -25.81 16.12 1.54
CA ARG A 40 -25.37 17.22 0.68
C ARG A 40 -25.67 18.55 1.37
N GLY A 41 -24.65 19.19 1.92
CA GLY A 41 -24.71 20.62 2.26
C GLY A 41 -24.96 21.45 1.00
N ARG A 42 -26.11 22.13 0.94
CA ARG A 42 -26.38 23.17 -0.05
C ARG A 42 -25.62 24.43 0.37
N GLY A 43 -24.46 24.64 -0.23
CA GLY A 43 -23.80 25.94 -0.34
C GLY A 43 -23.58 26.23 -1.82
N ARG A 44 -24.25 27.26 -2.36
CA ARG A 44 -23.99 27.78 -3.71
C ARG A 44 -22.73 28.65 -3.66
N GLY A 45 -21.76 28.36 -4.51
CA GLY A 45 -20.67 29.28 -4.87
C GLY A 45 -19.28 28.67 -4.83
N ALA A 46 -18.59 28.77 -5.98
CA ALA A 46 -17.16 28.50 -6.23
C ALA A 46 -16.70 27.02 -6.29
N GLY A 47 -16.11 26.66 -7.42
CA GLY A 47 -15.67 25.32 -7.76
C GLY A 47 -14.53 24.81 -6.91
N GLY A 48 -14.72 23.63 -6.34
CA GLY A 48 -13.68 22.85 -5.67
C GLY A 48 -14.21 21.44 -5.40
N ARG A 49 -14.09 20.53 -6.39
CA ARG A 49 -14.35 19.10 -6.18
C ARG A 49 -13.27 18.52 -5.27
N HIS A 50 -13.42 18.64 -3.95
CA HIS A 50 -12.65 17.84 -3.01
C HIS A 50 -13.29 16.45 -2.90
N SER A 51 -13.03 15.57 -3.87
CA SER A 51 -13.11 14.14 -3.60
C SER A 51 -12.00 13.82 -2.61
N ARG A 52 -12.29 13.58 -1.32
CA ARG A 52 -11.30 13.11 -0.35
C ARG A 52 -10.69 11.79 -0.85
N PRO A 53 -9.40 11.75 -1.25
CA PRO A 53 -8.75 10.49 -1.58
C PRO A 53 -8.33 9.81 -0.28
N SER A 54 -8.56 8.51 -0.20
CA SER A 54 -8.03 7.56 0.78
C SER A 54 -6.51 7.71 0.96
N ASN A 55 -5.97 7.27 2.11
CA ASN A 55 -4.54 7.23 2.47
C ASN A 55 -3.58 7.84 1.44
N LYS A 56 -3.41 9.17 1.46
CA LYS A 56 -2.64 9.92 0.46
C LYS A 56 -1.19 9.41 0.44
N ILE A 57 -0.82 8.66 -0.60
CA ILE A 57 0.59 8.37 -0.89
C ILE A 57 1.23 9.71 -1.21
N ILE A 58 2.22 10.13 -0.42
CA ILE A 58 2.90 11.41 -0.61
C ILE A 58 4.06 11.19 -1.58
N HIS A 59 4.04 11.95 -2.67
CA HIS A 59 5.14 12.03 -3.63
C HIS A 59 5.79 13.40 -3.54
N ALA A 60 7.11 13.44 -3.49
CA ALA A 60 7.85 14.70 -3.51
C ALA A 60 7.69 15.45 -4.84
N ALA A 61 7.98 16.75 -4.81
CA ALA A 61 8.18 17.52 -6.03
C ALA A 61 9.33 16.88 -6.85
N GLY A 62 9.14 16.72 -8.16
CA GLY A 62 10.11 16.02 -9.01
C GLY A 62 10.24 14.51 -8.72
N CYS A 63 9.29 13.89 -8.00
CA CYS A 63 9.28 12.44 -7.82
C CYS A 63 9.06 11.74 -9.17
N VAL A 64 9.95 10.80 -9.49
CA VAL A 64 9.82 9.91 -10.64
C VAL A 64 9.02 8.68 -10.21
N SER A 65 7.97 8.35 -10.96
CA SER A 65 7.14 7.17 -10.74
C SER A 65 6.81 6.53 -12.08
N ARG A 66 7.45 5.41 -12.38
CA ARG A 66 7.35 4.74 -13.68
C ARG A 66 6.93 3.28 -13.56
N TRP A 67 6.64 2.70 -14.71
CA TRP A 67 6.38 1.28 -14.87
C TRP A 67 7.08 0.79 -16.12
N SER A 68 7.56 -0.44 -16.07
CA SER A 68 8.25 -1.10 -17.17
C SER A 68 7.95 -2.60 -17.15
N PRO A 69 7.75 -3.23 -18.31
CA PRO A 69 7.82 -4.67 -18.43
C PRO A 69 9.28 -5.13 -18.51
N LEU A 70 9.54 -6.34 -18.04
CA LEU A 70 10.81 -7.03 -18.22
C LEU A 70 10.54 -8.47 -18.70
N PRO A 71 11.00 -8.84 -19.91
CA PRO A 71 11.75 -8.02 -20.87
C PRO A 71 10.93 -6.83 -21.42
N PRO A 72 11.58 -5.80 -21.97
CA PRO A 72 10.89 -4.70 -22.65
C PRO A 72 10.05 -5.20 -23.83
N PHE A 73 9.06 -4.41 -24.26
CA PHE A 73 8.36 -4.69 -25.52
C PHE A 73 9.36 -4.59 -26.69
N SER A 74 9.25 -5.49 -27.67
CA SER A 74 10.06 -5.39 -28.88
C SER A 74 9.77 -4.08 -29.62
N PRO A 75 10.79 -3.41 -30.20
CA PRO A 75 10.53 -2.49 -31.31
C PRO A 75 9.82 -3.28 -32.41
N GLY A 76 8.92 -2.64 -33.16
CA GLY A 76 8.03 -3.32 -34.10
C GLY A 76 8.75 -4.16 -35.17
N PRO A 77 8.01 -4.79 -36.09
CA PRO A 77 8.49 -5.82 -37.02
C PRO A 77 9.55 -5.38 -38.05
N GLU A 78 10.16 -4.19 -37.92
CA GLU A 78 11.17 -3.69 -38.85
C GLU A 78 12.57 -4.25 -38.59
N ASP A 79 12.86 -4.84 -37.43
CA ASP A 79 14.18 -5.44 -37.16
C ASP A 79 14.08 -6.76 -36.37
N GLY A 80 14.15 -7.88 -37.09
CA GLY A 80 14.61 -9.19 -36.58
C GLY A 80 13.54 -10.24 -36.27
N ASP A 81 13.88 -11.49 -36.62
CA ASP A 81 13.10 -12.73 -36.48
C ASP A 81 12.86 -13.21 -35.03
N GLY A 82 12.72 -12.29 -34.08
CA GLY A 82 12.42 -12.58 -32.68
C GLY A 82 10.92 -12.62 -32.42
N GLU A 83 10.35 -13.80 -32.18
CA GLU A 83 8.95 -13.96 -31.81
C GLU A 83 8.66 -13.24 -30.47
N GLU A 84 7.89 -12.14 -30.49
CA GLU A 84 7.49 -11.44 -29.26
C GLU A 84 6.70 -12.42 -28.38
N PRO A 85 7.05 -12.59 -27.08
CA PRO A 85 6.26 -13.45 -26.21
C PRO A 85 4.82 -12.96 -26.25
N THR A 86 3.86 -13.84 -26.52
CA THR A 86 2.46 -13.42 -26.64
C THR A 86 1.98 -12.86 -25.30
N LEU A 87 1.84 -11.54 -25.21
CA LEU A 87 1.43 -10.83 -24.00
C LEU A 87 -0.08 -10.68 -23.96
N ARG A 88 -0.66 -10.85 -22.77
CA ARG A 88 -2.09 -10.68 -22.53
C ARG A 88 -2.37 -10.02 -21.19
N LEU A 89 -3.53 -9.39 -21.10
CA LEU A 89 -4.05 -8.85 -19.85
C LEU A 89 -5.07 -9.82 -19.27
N GLU A 90 -4.82 -10.30 -18.06
CA GLU A 90 -5.69 -11.27 -17.40
C GLU A 90 -6.24 -10.70 -16.09
N PRO A 91 -7.51 -10.97 -15.74
CA PRO A 91 -8.05 -10.66 -14.42
C PRO A 91 -7.21 -11.31 -13.32
N PHE A 92 -6.75 -10.51 -12.36
CA PHE A 92 -5.98 -11.00 -11.23
C PHE A 92 -6.91 -11.50 -10.12
N PRO A 93 -6.70 -12.71 -9.57
CA PRO A 93 -7.52 -13.29 -8.52
C PRO A 93 -7.14 -12.72 -7.16
N CYS A 94 -7.44 -11.44 -6.93
CA CYS A 94 -7.48 -10.89 -5.58
C CYS A 94 -8.94 -10.77 -5.13
N ASP A 95 -9.16 -10.74 -3.82
CA ASP A 95 -10.42 -10.27 -3.28
C ASP A 95 -10.79 -8.94 -3.93
N PRO A 96 -12.09 -8.65 -4.10
CA PRO A 96 -12.51 -7.33 -4.55
C PRO A 96 -11.88 -6.31 -3.59
N ILE A 97 -10.77 -5.71 -4.01
CA ILE A 97 -10.30 -4.46 -3.41
C ILE A 97 -11.54 -3.61 -3.50
N GLU A 98 -12.06 -3.12 -2.37
CA GLU A 98 -13.30 -2.34 -2.28
C GLU A 98 -13.22 -1.07 -3.15
N ARG A 99 -13.28 -1.29 -4.45
CA ARG A 99 -13.14 -0.36 -5.54
C ARG A 99 -14.55 -0.24 -6.07
N LYS A 100 -14.97 1.00 -6.27
CA LYS A 100 -16.32 1.42 -6.65
C LYS A 100 -16.93 0.69 -7.86
N THR A 101 -16.16 -0.12 -8.59
CA THR A 101 -16.55 -0.78 -9.84
C THR A 101 -16.80 -2.28 -9.70
N GLY A 102 -16.35 -2.95 -8.63
CA GLY A 102 -16.42 -4.42 -8.49
C GLY A 102 -15.62 -5.23 -9.53
N ALA A 103 -15.01 -4.59 -10.52
CA ALA A 103 -14.23 -5.25 -11.56
C ALA A 103 -12.86 -5.69 -11.03
N LYS A 104 -12.47 -6.94 -11.35
CA LYS A 104 -11.13 -7.45 -11.04
C LYS A 104 -10.08 -6.63 -11.78
N PRO A 105 -8.98 -6.23 -11.13
CA PRO A 105 -7.87 -5.59 -11.82
C PRO A 105 -7.19 -6.57 -12.79
N LEU A 106 -6.48 -6.02 -13.76
CA LEU A 106 -5.75 -6.80 -14.77
C LEU A 106 -4.27 -6.88 -14.44
N ALA A 107 -3.65 -8.03 -14.67
CA ALA A 107 -2.20 -8.21 -14.64
C ALA A 107 -1.68 -8.50 -16.06
N LEU A 108 -0.47 -8.06 -16.36
CA LEU A 108 0.21 -8.39 -17.61
C LEU A 108 0.87 -9.77 -17.47
N VAL A 109 0.58 -10.68 -18.38
CA VAL A 109 1.06 -12.07 -18.37
C VAL A 109 1.64 -12.43 -19.73
N ALA A 110 2.73 -13.17 -19.74
CA ALA A 110 3.30 -13.78 -20.94
C ALA A 110 2.77 -15.22 -21.12
N SER A 111 2.39 -15.58 -22.34
CA SER A 111 1.76 -16.88 -22.65
C SER A 111 2.72 -18.06 -22.60
N ALA A 112 4.04 -17.82 -22.68
CA ALA A 112 5.08 -18.83 -22.53
C ALA A 112 6.20 -18.30 -21.61
N PRO A 113 6.84 -19.19 -20.81
CA PRO A 113 8.05 -18.84 -20.10
C PRO A 113 9.17 -18.62 -21.13
N GLY A 114 9.48 -17.37 -21.43
CA GLY A 114 10.67 -17.05 -22.22
C GLY A 114 11.93 -17.33 -21.40
N GLN A 115 13.00 -17.76 -22.08
CA GLN A 115 14.35 -17.81 -21.51
C GLN A 115 14.92 -16.39 -21.44
N GLY A 116 14.42 -15.58 -20.50
CA GLY A 116 15.08 -14.31 -20.17
C GLY A 116 16.33 -14.58 -19.32
N SER A 117 17.48 -14.08 -19.75
CA SER A 117 18.70 -14.12 -18.94
C SER A 117 18.52 -13.28 -17.67
N THR A 118 18.65 -13.92 -16.49
CA THR A 118 18.64 -13.21 -15.19
C THR A 118 19.68 -12.10 -15.16
N ALA A 119 20.89 -12.35 -15.65
CA ALA A 119 21.96 -11.36 -15.66
C ALA A 119 21.57 -10.13 -16.49
N ALA A 120 21.05 -10.33 -17.70
CA ALA A 120 20.60 -9.23 -18.57
C ALA A 120 19.45 -8.43 -17.92
N ALA A 121 18.50 -9.12 -17.28
CA ALA A 121 17.40 -8.49 -16.55
C ALA A 121 17.89 -7.63 -15.38
N VAL A 122 18.84 -8.14 -14.59
CA VAL A 122 19.44 -7.44 -13.45
C VAL A 122 20.19 -6.19 -13.92
N THR A 123 21.06 -6.33 -14.91
CA THR A 123 21.83 -5.20 -15.48
C THR A 123 20.89 -4.14 -16.05
N ALA A 124 19.88 -4.53 -16.83
CA ALA A 124 18.91 -3.58 -17.39
C ALA A 124 18.13 -2.81 -16.31
N ILE A 125 17.79 -3.46 -15.19
CA ILE A 125 17.16 -2.77 -14.05
C ILE A 125 18.13 -1.77 -13.43
N ALA A 126 19.37 -2.17 -13.18
CA ALA A 126 20.36 -1.33 -12.50
C ALA A 126 20.72 -0.09 -13.33
N GLU A 127 21.03 -0.28 -14.61
CA GLU A 127 21.37 0.80 -15.55
C GLU A 127 20.25 1.82 -15.69
N ARG A 128 19.00 1.36 -15.67
CA ARG A 128 17.84 2.24 -15.75
C ARG A 128 17.56 2.95 -14.42
N PHE A 129 17.65 2.25 -13.29
CA PHE A 129 17.23 2.76 -11.98
C PHE A 129 18.26 3.65 -11.30
N LEU A 130 19.56 3.38 -11.47
CA LEU A 130 20.62 4.05 -10.73
C LEU A 130 20.72 5.57 -10.98
N PRO A 131 20.65 6.09 -12.23
CA PRO A 131 20.76 7.53 -12.45
C PRO A 131 19.63 8.31 -11.77
N ASP A 132 18.40 7.78 -11.85
CA ASP A 132 17.24 8.36 -11.18
C ASP A 132 17.34 8.25 -9.65
N LEU A 133 17.92 7.16 -9.15
CA LEU A 133 18.14 6.93 -7.72
C LEU A 133 19.07 8.00 -7.15
N LEU A 134 20.21 8.25 -7.81
CA LEU A 134 21.17 9.28 -7.41
C LEU A 134 20.53 10.67 -7.45
N ALA A 135 19.88 11.02 -8.56
CA ALA A 135 19.23 12.31 -8.70
C ALA A 135 18.10 12.52 -7.67
N ALA A 136 17.33 11.46 -7.36
CA ALA A 136 16.28 11.52 -6.34
C ALA A 136 16.85 11.61 -4.91
N ALA A 137 17.98 10.95 -4.64
CA ALA A 137 18.67 11.05 -3.36
C ALA A 137 19.21 12.46 -3.12
N GLU A 138 19.86 13.07 -4.12
CA GLU A 138 20.33 14.46 -4.03
C GLU A 138 19.19 15.44 -3.76
N ARG A 139 18.09 15.35 -4.52
CA ARG A 139 16.91 16.21 -4.27
C ARG A 139 16.32 15.99 -2.88
N ALA A 140 16.28 14.75 -2.41
CA ALA A 140 15.75 14.43 -1.09
C ALA A 140 16.65 15.00 0.02
N LYS A 141 17.98 14.89 -0.10
CA LYS A 141 18.95 15.49 0.83
C LYS A 141 18.88 17.01 0.84
N ALA A 142 18.75 17.65 -0.31
CA ALA A 142 18.58 19.10 -0.41
C ALA A 142 17.29 19.61 0.28
N SER A 143 16.27 18.75 0.40
CA SER A 143 15.03 19.08 1.13
C SER A 143 15.15 18.92 2.65
N TYR A 144 16.28 18.44 3.16
CA TYR A 144 16.55 18.36 4.59
C TYR A 144 16.76 19.77 5.14
N ALA A 145 15.70 20.39 5.64
CA ALA A 145 15.89 21.47 6.62
C ALA A 145 16.43 20.81 7.90
N PRO A 146 17.59 21.25 8.44
CA PRO A 146 18.02 20.83 9.76
C PRO A 146 16.91 21.17 10.75
N ASN A 147 16.30 20.14 11.34
CA ASN A 147 15.29 20.30 12.36
C ASN A 147 15.64 19.34 13.49
N GLU A 148 15.98 19.88 14.67
CA GLU A 148 16.34 19.07 15.83
C GLU A 148 15.18 18.18 16.30
N GLU A 149 13.95 18.61 16.03
CA GLU A 149 12.69 17.96 16.39
C GLU A 149 12.37 16.72 15.54
N GLU A 150 13.03 16.57 14.37
CA GLU A 150 12.76 15.49 13.44
C GLU A 150 14.02 14.71 13.06
N LEU A 151 13.91 13.39 13.01
CA LEU A 151 14.90 12.55 12.34
C LEU A 151 14.40 12.19 10.95
N VAL A 152 15.10 12.72 9.95
CA VAL A 152 14.85 12.48 8.53
C VAL A 152 15.90 11.51 8.01
N LYS A 153 15.49 10.47 7.26
CA LYS A 153 16.43 9.54 6.63
C LYS A 153 15.93 8.95 5.33
N LEU A 154 16.85 8.69 4.41
CA LEU A 154 16.60 7.90 3.22
C LEU A 154 16.31 6.44 3.58
N SER A 155 15.51 5.81 2.73
CA SER A 155 15.12 4.41 2.85
C SER A 155 14.90 3.87 1.45
N LEU A 156 15.90 3.18 0.92
CA LEU A 156 15.78 2.39 -0.30
C LEU A 156 15.17 1.02 0.03
N VAL A 157 14.12 0.67 -0.71
CA VAL A 157 13.28 -0.50 -0.42
C VAL A 157 12.95 -1.22 -1.72
N ALA A 158 13.05 -2.55 -1.69
CA ALA A 158 12.46 -3.43 -2.68
C ALA A 158 11.25 -4.16 -2.09
N ARG A 159 10.18 -4.30 -2.87
CA ARG A 159 8.98 -5.06 -2.51
C ARG A 159 8.63 -6.03 -3.63
N VAL A 160 8.10 -7.18 -3.25
CA VAL A 160 7.56 -8.16 -4.20
C VAL A 160 6.04 -8.14 -4.15
N GLY A 161 5.40 -8.49 -5.27
CA GLY A 161 3.95 -8.42 -5.39
C GLY A 161 3.51 -8.54 -6.84
N LYS A 162 2.43 -7.85 -7.22
CA LYS A 162 1.93 -7.79 -8.60
C LYS A 162 1.58 -6.38 -9.04
N VAL A 163 1.97 -6.02 -10.24
CA VAL A 163 1.52 -4.80 -10.91
C VAL A 163 0.13 -5.06 -11.47
N LEU A 164 -0.83 -4.29 -10.97
CA LEU A 164 -2.24 -4.40 -11.30
C LEU A 164 -2.73 -3.13 -12.00
N PHE A 165 -3.33 -3.29 -13.16
CA PHE A 165 -3.92 -2.23 -13.96
C PHE A 165 -5.43 -2.16 -13.71
N GLN A 166 -5.97 -0.95 -13.61
CA GLN A 166 -7.38 -0.76 -13.30
C GLN A 166 -8.19 -0.49 -14.56
N SER A 167 -9.28 -1.24 -14.74
CA SER A 167 -10.33 -0.89 -15.68
C SER A 167 -11.22 0.18 -15.03
N GLN A 168 -11.34 1.36 -15.67
CA GLN A 168 -12.14 2.47 -15.15
C GLN A 168 -13.53 2.46 -15.78
N PRO A 169 -14.59 2.82 -15.05
CA PRO A 169 -15.97 2.71 -15.55
C PRO A 169 -16.28 3.73 -16.65
N ASN A 170 -15.49 4.81 -16.79
CA ASN A 170 -15.67 5.89 -17.77
C ASN A 170 -14.42 6.14 -18.63
N ARG A 171 -13.45 5.22 -18.66
CA ARG A 171 -12.26 5.31 -19.52
C ARG A 171 -12.21 4.07 -20.39
N SER A 172 -11.56 4.17 -21.54
CA SER A 172 -11.22 3.00 -22.33
C SER A 172 -10.51 1.96 -21.45
N PRO A 173 -10.85 0.66 -21.57
CA PRO A 173 -10.14 -0.42 -20.91
C PRO A 173 -8.64 -0.32 -21.18
N VAL A 174 -7.83 -0.72 -20.22
CA VAL A 174 -6.37 -0.78 -20.42
C VAL A 174 -6.10 -1.80 -21.54
N SER A 175 -5.47 -1.34 -22.62
CA SER A 175 -5.05 -2.18 -23.75
C SER A 175 -3.53 -2.37 -23.76
N LEU A 176 -3.05 -3.39 -24.47
CA LEU A 176 -1.61 -3.60 -24.67
C LEU A 176 -0.94 -2.40 -25.35
N ASP A 177 -1.61 -1.73 -26.28
CA ASP A 177 -1.05 -0.52 -26.91
C ASP A 177 -0.90 0.64 -25.93
N THR A 178 -1.82 0.75 -24.98
CA THR A 178 -1.71 1.73 -23.89
C THR A 178 -0.51 1.41 -23.01
N LEU A 179 -0.26 0.13 -22.73
CA LEU A 179 0.91 -0.31 -21.99
C LEU A 179 2.21 -0.08 -22.78
N ARG A 180 2.27 -0.40 -24.07
CA ARG A 180 3.44 -0.13 -24.93
C ARG A 180 3.81 1.35 -24.92
N LYS A 181 2.81 2.23 -25.06
CA LYS A 181 3.00 3.69 -24.94
C LYS A 181 3.53 4.08 -23.55
N ALA A 182 2.94 3.52 -22.50
CA ALA A 182 3.34 3.82 -21.12
C ALA A 182 4.77 3.34 -20.79
N ALA A 183 5.19 2.20 -21.34
CA ALA A 183 6.55 1.68 -21.19
C ALA A 183 7.56 2.62 -21.86
N LYS A 184 7.31 3.01 -23.12
CA LYS A 184 8.14 3.98 -23.85
C LYS A 184 8.24 5.32 -23.12
N SER A 185 7.11 5.86 -22.63
CA SER A 185 7.14 7.10 -21.83
C SER A 185 7.92 6.94 -20.51
N GLY A 186 7.95 5.74 -19.94
CA GLY A 186 8.68 5.43 -18.72
C GLY A 186 10.20 5.36 -18.91
N GLU A 187 10.69 5.03 -20.10
CA GLU A 187 12.12 5.03 -20.44
C GLU A 187 12.72 6.45 -20.36
N TYR A 188 11.97 7.46 -20.79
CA TYR A 188 12.39 8.86 -20.74
C TYR A 188 12.14 9.55 -19.39
N GLY A 189 11.91 8.79 -18.31
CA GLY A 189 11.80 9.33 -16.94
C GLY A 189 10.51 10.10 -16.63
N TYR A 190 9.53 10.13 -17.53
CA TYR A 190 8.26 10.82 -17.30
C TYR A 190 7.34 10.02 -16.36
N LYS A 191 6.53 10.73 -15.55
CA LYS A 191 5.46 10.10 -14.75
C LYS A 191 4.52 9.36 -15.70
N SER A 192 4.51 8.03 -15.62
CA SER A 192 3.59 7.21 -16.39
C SER A 192 2.16 7.59 -16.01
N GLN A 193 1.35 8.06 -16.97
CA GLN A 193 -0.07 8.39 -16.77
C GLN A 193 -0.97 7.14 -16.57
N LEU A 194 -0.34 5.99 -16.39
CA LEU A 194 -1.00 4.70 -16.26
C LEU A 194 -1.59 4.54 -14.86
N HIS A 195 -2.89 4.25 -14.81
CA HIS A 195 -3.59 4.00 -13.56
C HIS A 195 -3.29 2.57 -13.06
N LYS A 196 -2.18 2.43 -12.32
CA LYS A 196 -1.69 1.16 -11.77
C LYS A 196 -1.62 1.17 -10.25
N SER A 197 -1.66 -0.02 -9.68
CA SER A 197 -1.34 -0.29 -8.27
C SER A 197 -0.33 -1.42 -8.19
N PHE A 198 0.48 -1.46 -7.14
CA PHE A 198 1.33 -2.61 -6.84
C PHE A 198 0.76 -3.31 -5.63
N TYR A 199 0.23 -4.50 -5.87
CA TYR A 199 -0.44 -5.34 -4.90
C TYR A 199 0.60 -6.20 -4.19
N THR A 200 0.84 -5.93 -2.90
CA THR A 200 1.91 -6.57 -2.12
C THR A 200 1.46 -7.83 -1.39
N ASN A 201 0.16 -8.12 -1.39
CA ASN A 201 -0.35 -9.30 -0.70
C ASN A 201 0.12 -10.57 -1.40
N VAL A 202 0.63 -11.51 -0.61
CA VAL A 202 1.10 -12.82 -1.04
C VAL A 202 0.48 -13.89 -0.13
N PRO A 203 0.38 -15.15 -0.58
CA PRO A 203 -0.15 -16.22 0.27
C PRO A 203 0.72 -16.46 1.52
N SER A 204 0.12 -17.03 2.57
CA SER A 204 0.80 -17.37 3.83
C SER A 204 1.96 -18.33 3.61
N GLU A 205 1.76 -19.32 2.73
CA GLU A 205 2.73 -20.37 2.44
C GLU A 205 4.01 -19.78 1.84
N TYR A 206 3.87 -18.67 1.10
CA TYR A 206 5.02 -17.94 0.58
C TYR A 206 5.79 -17.21 1.68
N LEU A 207 5.13 -16.63 2.69
CA LEU A 207 5.84 -16.06 3.84
C LEU A 207 6.60 -17.14 4.62
N ASP A 208 6.00 -18.31 4.78
CA ASP A 208 6.60 -19.43 5.48
C ASP A 208 7.83 -19.96 4.73
N ASP A 209 7.76 -20.14 3.41
CA ASP A 209 8.94 -20.50 2.59
C ASP A 209 10.04 -19.43 2.64
N MET A 210 9.64 -18.16 2.61
CA MET A 210 10.59 -17.05 2.76
C MET A 210 11.33 -17.13 4.10
N GLU A 211 10.63 -17.44 5.20
CA GLU A 211 11.21 -17.60 6.53
C GLU A 211 12.11 -18.84 6.64
N GLN A 212 11.67 -19.99 6.13
CA GLN A 212 12.36 -21.27 6.34
C GLN A 212 13.55 -21.47 5.39
N SER A 213 13.39 -21.06 4.13
CA SER A 213 14.32 -21.35 3.03
C SER A 213 15.14 -20.12 2.65
N VAL A 214 14.46 -19.01 2.34
CA VAL A 214 15.10 -17.84 1.72
C VAL A 214 16.00 -17.09 2.71
N VAL A 215 15.58 -16.95 3.97
CA VAL A 215 16.42 -16.36 5.03
C VAL A 215 17.80 -17.05 5.09
N LYS A 216 17.83 -18.39 5.04
CA LYS A 216 19.07 -19.17 5.07
C LYS A 216 19.88 -18.99 3.78
N ARG A 217 19.24 -19.09 2.61
CA ARG A 217 19.93 -18.91 1.31
C ARG A 217 20.56 -17.53 1.15
N MET A 218 19.93 -16.50 1.71
CA MET A 218 20.43 -15.12 1.66
C MET A 218 21.40 -14.78 2.81
N GLY A 219 21.74 -15.74 3.67
CA GLY A 219 22.64 -15.52 4.81
C GLY A 219 22.12 -14.44 5.76
N LEU A 220 20.81 -14.45 6.05
CA LEU A 220 20.18 -13.48 6.94
C LEU A 220 19.98 -14.08 8.33
N GLU A 221 20.27 -13.30 9.36
CA GLU A 221 20.06 -13.68 10.75
C GLU A 221 18.82 -13.02 11.31
N PHE A 222 18.22 -13.62 12.34
CA PHE A 222 17.06 -13.04 13.01
C PHE A 222 17.43 -11.67 13.64
N ASP A 223 16.62 -10.66 13.37
CA ASP A 223 16.80 -9.29 13.86
C ASP A 223 15.75 -8.91 14.91
N SER A 224 14.48 -9.14 14.61
CA SER A 224 13.39 -8.77 15.53
C SER A 224 12.05 -9.37 15.13
N SER A 225 11.18 -9.57 16.13
CA SER A 225 9.74 -9.77 15.94
C SER A 225 8.99 -8.67 16.69
N LYS A 226 8.05 -7.99 16.03
CA LYS A 226 7.24 -6.95 16.69
C LYS A 226 5.78 -7.00 16.25
N LYS A 227 4.89 -6.73 17.21
CA LYS A 227 3.46 -6.47 17.01
C LYS A 227 3.18 -5.01 17.32
N HIS A 228 2.55 -4.31 16.40
CA HIS A 228 2.24 -2.88 16.54
C HIS A 228 0.84 -2.57 16.02
N TYR A 229 0.19 -1.65 16.71
CA TYR A 229 -0.94 -0.90 16.18
C TYR A 229 -0.42 0.41 15.60
N HIS A 230 -0.82 0.75 14.38
CA HIS A 230 -0.54 2.03 13.77
C HIS A 230 -1.84 2.83 13.70
N VAL A 231 -1.95 3.81 14.59
CA VAL A 231 -3.07 4.74 14.60
C VAL A 231 -2.72 5.92 13.68
N LYS A 232 -3.50 6.13 12.63
CA LYS A 232 -3.30 7.25 11.69
C LYS A 232 -4.21 8.40 12.06
N VAL A 233 -3.60 9.54 12.35
CA VAL A 233 -4.29 10.77 12.76
C VAL A 233 -4.12 11.84 11.70
N PHE A 234 -5.23 12.41 11.28
CA PHE A 234 -5.27 13.60 10.45
C PHE A 234 -5.32 14.84 11.33
N ASP A 235 -4.47 15.83 11.01
CA ASP A 235 -4.51 17.17 11.59
C ASP A 235 -5.01 18.14 10.52
N LYS A 236 -6.15 18.81 10.79
CA LYS A 236 -6.74 19.81 9.89
C LYS A 236 -5.80 20.99 9.61
N HIS A 237 -4.93 21.34 10.55
CA HIS A 237 -3.93 22.40 10.35
C HIS A 237 -2.77 21.95 9.45
N GLN A 238 -2.56 20.64 9.31
CA GLN A 238 -1.53 20.05 8.44
C GLN A 238 -2.14 19.06 7.45
N SER A 239 -3.09 19.56 6.65
CA SER A 239 -3.98 18.73 5.83
C SER A 239 -3.28 17.85 4.78
N ASP A 240 -2.04 18.15 4.42
CA ASP A 240 -1.23 17.34 3.49
C ASP A 240 -0.48 16.18 4.15
N SER A 241 -0.49 16.14 5.48
CA SER A 241 0.25 15.16 6.27
C SER A 241 -0.69 14.28 7.10
N THR A 242 -0.22 13.09 7.46
CA THR A 242 -0.90 12.23 8.42
C THR A 242 0.14 11.76 9.42
N ILE A 243 -0.20 11.89 10.69
CA ILE A 243 0.61 11.43 11.80
C ILE A 243 0.34 9.94 11.99
N SER A 244 1.39 9.16 12.16
CA SER A 244 1.31 7.73 12.43
C SER A 244 1.87 7.43 13.80
N CYS A 245 1.01 7.12 14.76
CA CYS A 245 1.39 6.64 16.08
C CYS A 245 1.58 5.13 16.03
N LYS A 246 2.80 4.65 16.24
CA LYS A 246 3.08 3.23 16.45
C LYS A 246 2.93 2.94 17.94
N CYS A 247 1.96 2.09 18.24
CA CYS A 247 1.58 1.74 19.58
C CYS A 247 1.90 0.27 19.85
N THR A 248 2.26 -0.01 21.10
CA THR A 248 2.40 -1.35 21.67
C THR A 248 1.38 -1.53 22.77
N VAL A 249 1.09 -2.79 23.11
CA VAL A 249 0.20 -3.13 24.22
C VAL A 249 1.08 -3.47 25.41
N GLU A 250 0.86 -2.83 26.54
CA GLU A 250 1.53 -3.11 27.81
C GLU A 250 0.87 -4.30 28.52
N GLU A 251 1.46 -4.76 29.63
CA GLU A 251 0.98 -5.92 30.39
C GLU A 251 -0.44 -5.73 30.96
N ASP A 252 -0.80 -4.49 31.28
CA ASP A 252 -2.14 -4.12 31.76
C ASP A 252 -3.19 -4.02 30.65
N GLY A 253 -2.79 -4.29 29.39
CA GLY A 253 -3.66 -4.21 28.21
C GLY A 253 -3.80 -2.79 27.64
N SER A 254 -3.15 -1.79 28.21
CA SER A 254 -3.19 -0.41 27.69
C SER A 254 -2.34 -0.23 26.44
N LEU A 255 -2.76 0.70 25.57
CA LEU A 255 -2.01 1.08 24.37
C LEU A 255 -1.09 2.25 24.67
N VAL A 256 0.21 2.07 24.41
CA VAL A 256 1.23 3.11 24.60
C VAL A 256 1.87 3.47 23.28
N ILE A 257 2.03 4.77 23.04
CA ILE A 257 2.73 5.30 21.87
C ILE A 257 4.23 5.10 22.06
N HIS A 258 4.83 4.19 21.29
CA HIS A 258 6.28 3.98 21.28
C HIS A 258 7.00 4.89 20.27
N LYS A 259 6.31 5.28 19.18
CA LYS A 259 6.92 6.08 18.13
C LYS A 259 5.92 6.85 17.31
N VAL A 260 6.24 8.11 17.00
CA VAL A 260 5.44 8.94 16.09
C VAL A 260 6.22 9.23 14.82
N GLU A 261 5.57 9.02 13.67
CA GLU A 261 6.16 9.23 12.35
C GLU A 261 5.19 10.00 11.45
N TRP A 262 5.71 10.89 10.60
CA TRP A 262 4.93 11.38 9.47
C TRP A 262 4.78 10.29 8.41
N ASN A 263 3.81 10.48 7.52
CA ASN A 263 3.73 9.69 6.29
C ASN A 263 5.06 9.68 5.54
N GLN A 264 5.41 8.50 5.03
CA GLN A 264 6.57 8.33 4.17
C GLN A 264 6.39 9.14 2.88
N VAL A 265 7.43 9.88 2.49
CA VAL A 265 7.48 10.61 1.22
C VAL A 265 8.24 9.79 0.20
N ARG A 266 7.64 9.57 -0.97
CA ARG A 266 8.27 8.85 -2.09
C ARG A 266 9.01 9.82 -2.99
N HIS A 267 10.24 9.49 -3.32
CA HIS A 267 11.11 10.27 -4.21
C HIS A 267 11.30 9.57 -5.56
N LEU A 268 11.39 8.24 -5.54
CA LEU A 268 11.50 7.42 -6.74
C LEU A 268 10.69 6.14 -6.54
N VAL A 269 9.92 5.75 -7.55
CA VAL A 269 9.19 4.47 -7.60
C VAL A 269 9.32 3.88 -8.99
N GLU A 270 9.79 2.64 -9.06
CA GLU A 270 9.79 1.85 -10.27
C GLU A 270 9.06 0.53 -10.02
N ASP A 271 7.97 0.33 -10.75
CA ASP A 271 7.24 -0.94 -10.75
C ASP A 271 7.61 -1.72 -12.01
N ILE A 272 8.13 -2.93 -11.82
CA ILE A 272 8.69 -3.76 -12.88
C ILE A 272 7.82 -5.01 -12.99
N SER A 273 7.11 -5.16 -14.10
CA SER A 273 6.40 -6.40 -14.40
C SER A 273 7.40 -7.44 -14.89
N CYS A 274 7.68 -8.45 -14.05
CA CYS A 274 8.69 -9.47 -14.34
C CYS A 274 8.01 -10.64 -15.06
N LEU A 275 7.92 -10.58 -16.39
CA LEU A 275 7.04 -11.43 -17.20
C LEU A 275 7.42 -12.92 -17.16
N PHE A 276 8.66 -13.23 -16.83
CA PHE A 276 9.16 -14.61 -16.67
C PHE A 276 9.20 -15.07 -15.21
N LYS A 277 8.62 -14.28 -14.31
CA LYS A 277 8.57 -14.56 -12.88
C LYS A 277 7.14 -14.66 -12.40
N GLY A 278 6.97 -15.38 -11.30
CA GLY A 278 5.68 -15.55 -10.65
C GLY A 278 5.21 -14.29 -9.92
N LEU A 279 6.12 -13.39 -9.53
CA LEU A 279 5.86 -12.09 -8.90
C LEU A 279 6.64 -10.96 -9.62
N ASP A 280 6.16 -9.74 -9.42
CA ASP A 280 6.73 -8.48 -9.89
C ASP A 280 7.55 -7.79 -8.80
N LEU A 281 8.40 -6.84 -9.21
CA LEU A 281 9.30 -6.11 -8.33
C LEU A 281 8.94 -4.62 -8.29
N ARG A 282 8.95 -4.03 -7.09
CA ARG A 282 8.94 -2.58 -6.89
C ARG A 282 10.23 -2.14 -6.23
N LEU A 283 10.97 -1.24 -6.88
CA LEU A 283 12.07 -0.50 -6.28
C LEU A 283 11.61 0.91 -5.90
N MET A 284 12.01 1.39 -4.72
CA MET A 284 11.50 2.64 -4.20
C MET A 284 12.49 3.34 -3.26
N LEU A 285 12.80 4.60 -3.56
CA LEU A 285 13.46 5.52 -2.64
C LEU A 285 12.42 6.39 -1.94
N CYS A 286 12.56 6.51 -0.62
CA CYS A 286 11.70 7.33 0.20
C CYS A 286 12.45 7.98 1.35
N THR A 287 11.85 9.03 1.89
CA THR A 287 12.25 9.59 3.19
C THR A 287 11.28 9.17 4.27
N LYS A 288 11.82 8.79 5.43
CA LYS A 288 11.06 8.58 6.67
C LYS A 288 11.38 9.71 7.63
N ARG A 289 10.33 10.33 8.18
CA ARG A 289 10.42 11.41 9.14
C ARG A 289 9.85 10.93 10.46
N ILE A 290 10.71 10.87 11.47
CA ILE A 290 10.40 10.42 12.82
C ILE A 290 10.39 11.67 13.70
N LEU A 291 9.27 11.91 14.39
CA LEU A 291 9.15 13.04 15.31
C LEU A 291 9.83 12.65 16.62
N LYS A 292 10.86 13.41 17.02
CA LYS A 292 11.57 13.23 18.30
C LYS A 292 10.87 14.00 19.41
N THR A 293 10.47 15.22 19.12
CA THR A 293 9.69 16.10 19.99
C THR A 293 8.40 16.48 19.28
N LEU A 294 7.36 16.73 20.06
CA LEU A 294 6.05 17.16 19.58
C LEU A 294 5.67 18.42 20.34
N ASP A 295 4.93 19.30 19.66
CA ASP A 295 4.21 20.35 20.37
C ASP A 295 3.25 19.71 21.40
N SER A 296 3.14 20.34 22.58
CA SER A 296 2.36 19.80 23.69
C SER A 296 0.89 19.60 23.37
N GLU A 297 0.28 20.46 22.54
CA GLU A 297 -1.12 20.32 22.12
C GLU A 297 -1.28 19.07 21.26
N VAL A 298 -0.38 18.88 20.29
CA VAL A 298 -0.37 17.71 19.40
C VAL A 298 -0.12 16.44 20.22
N GLU A 299 0.88 16.43 21.09
CA GLU A 299 1.22 15.27 21.91
C GLU A 299 0.04 14.83 22.80
N ASN A 300 -0.60 15.79 23.48
CA ASN A 300 -1.76 15.53 24.32
C ASN A 300 -2.95 15.01 23.50
N ALA A 301 -3.18 15.56 22.31
CA ALA A 301 -4.23 15.07 21.42
C ALA A 301 -3.97 13.62 20.97
N LEU A 302 -2.74 13.29 20.56
CA LEU A 302 -2.38 11.92 20.16
C LEU A 302 -2.51 10.95 21.32
N LYS A 303 -2.04 11.31 22.52
CA LYS A 303 -2.17 10.48 23.73
C LYS A 303 -3.64 10.22 24.07
N SER A 304 -4.49 11.25 24.04
CA SER A 304 -5.93 11.14 24.31
C SER A 304 -6.66 10.25 23.28
N LEU A 305 -6.32 10.39 22.00
CA LEU A 305 -6.84 9.52 20.96
C LEU A 305 -6.42 8.05 21.17
N VAL A 306 -5.16 7.80 21.53
CA VAL A 306 -4.68 6.41 21.72
C VAL A 306 -5.21 5.80 23.01
N SER A 307 -5.28 6.55 24.11
CA SER A 307 -5.76 6.04 25.40
C SER A 307 -7.27 5.74 25.42
N SER A 308 -8.04 6.35 24.52
CA SER A 308 -9.47 6.07 24.34
C SER A 308 -9.77 4.88 23.44
N ALA A 309 -8.75 4.30 22.80
CA ALA A 309 -8.90 3.12 21.95
C ALA A 309 -9.21 1.87 22.79
N VAL A 310 -10.09 1.02 22.27
CA VAL A 310 -10.37 -0.30 22.81
C VAL A 310 -9.80 -1.34 21.86
N ILE A 311 -9.00 -2.26 22.39
CA ILE A 311 -8.51 -3.41 21.64
C ILE A 311 -9.68 -4.35 21.38
N ASP A 312 -9.93 -4.62 20.11
CA ASP A 312 -11.04 -5.47 19.67
C ASP A 312 -10.55 -6.34 18.52
N PRO A 313 -10.22 -7.62 18.76
CA PRO A 313 -9.73 -8.54 17.73
C PRO A 313 -10.75 -8.82 16.62
N ASP A 314 -12.04 -8.56 16.85
CA ASP A 314 -13.12 -8.90 15.91
C ASP A 314 -13.34 -7.80 14.86
N VAL A 315 -12.71 -6.62 15.03
CA VAL A 315 -12.77 -5.52 14.06
C VAL A 315 -11.50 -5.43 13.22
N LYS A 316 -11.64 -4.98 11.97
CA LYS A 316 -10.51 -4.73 11.07
C LYS A 316 -9.55 -3.70 11.66
N GLY A 317 -8.27 -4.01 11.64
CA GLY A 317 -7.22 -3.18 12.26
C GLY A 317 -7.14 -3.32 13.78
N GLY A 318 -7.97 -4.18 14.39
CA GLY A 318 -7.87 -4.63 15.76
C GLY A 318 -8.15 -3.60 16.86
N LEU A 319 -8.65 -2.42 16.50
CA LEU A 319 -8.98 -1.33 17.43
C LEU A 319 -10.33 -0.70 17.07
N ARG A 320 -11.07 -0.26 18.08
CA ARG A 320 -12.26 0.58 17.93
C ARG A 320 -12.27 1.71 18.94
N TRP A 321 -13.07 2.73 18.67
CA TRP A 321 -13.29 3.85 19.57
C TRP A 321 -14.74 3.86 20.06
N PRO A 322 -15.01 4.24 21.31
CA PRO A 322 -16.34 4.65 21.73
C PRO A 322 -16.84 5.81 20.84
N LEU A 323 -18.16 5.90 20.65
CA LEU A 323 -18.76 6.92 19.79
C LEU A 323 -18.34 8.33 20.22
N GLY A 324 -17.82 9.11 19.25
CA GLY A 324 -17.37 10.49 19.46
C GLY A 324 -15.96 10.62 20.05
N LYS A 325 -15.22 9.51 20.25
CA LYS A 325 -13.84 9.51 20.74
C LYS A 325 -12.80 9.36 19.62
N GLU A 326 -13.24 9.19 18.39
CA GLU A 326 -12.41 9.10 17.18
C GLU A 326 -11.86 10.46 16.70
N SER A 327 -12.19 11.55 17.40
CA SER A 327 -11.76 12.91 17.07
C SER A 327 -11.60 13.79 18.30
N ILE A 328 -10.73 14.79 18.21
CA ILE A 328 -10.58 15.84 19.21
C ILE A 328 -10.86 17.18 18.55
N GLY A 329 -11.97 17.79 18.97
CA GLY A 329 -12.50 19.01 18.34
C GLY A 329 -12.70 18.81 16.84
N GLU A 330 -12.49 19.88 16.07
CA GLU A 330 -12.51 19.81 14.60
C GLU A 330 -11.13 19.55 13.99
N ARG A 331 -10.07 19.47 14.81
CA ARG A 331 -8.69 19.47 14.35
C ARG A 331 -8.17 18.07 14.09
N PHE A 332 -8.25 17.19 15.08
CA PHE A 332 -7.65 15.86 15.01
C PHE A 332 -8.72 14.79 14.80
N SER A 333 -8.48 13.86 13.88
CA SER A 333 -9.38 12.73 13.65
C SER A 333 -8.62 11.48 13.24
N ILE A 334 -9.11 10.33 13.67
CA ILE A 334 -8.62 9.02 13.24
C ILE A 334 -9.04 8.81 11.78
N VAL A 335 -8.07 8.48 10.93
CA VAL A 335 -8.31 8.25 9.50
C VAL A 335 -7.93 6.86 9.04
N GLY A 336 -7.32 6.05 9.90
CA GLY A 336 -7.08 4.65 9.62
C GLY A 336 -6.34 3.93 10.74
N LEU A 337 -6.39 2.60 10.66
CA LEU A 337 -5.84 1.68 11.65
C LEU A 337 -5.11 0.53 10.95
N TRP A 338 -3.91 0.21 11.42
CA TRP A 338 -3.18 -0.97 10.96
C TRP A 338 -2.74 -1.76 12.16
N HIS A 339 -3.20 -3.00 12.27
CA HIS A 339 -2.61 -3.97 13.16
C HIS A 339 -1.59 -4.78 12.38
N THR A 340 -0.32 -4.74 12.79
CA THR A 340 0.76 -5.42 12.08
C THR A 340 1.62 -6.25 13.00
N ASN A 341 1.98 -7.43 12.54
CA ASN A 341 2.99 -8.30 13.12
C ASN A 341 4.04 -8.57 12.06
N TYR A 342 5.31 -8.46 12.42
CA TYR A 342 6.38 -8.80 11.49
C TYR A 342 7.51 -9.54 12.19
N LYS A 343 8.15 -10.43 11.43
CA LYS A 343 9.50 -10.93 11.69
C LYS A 343 10.46 -10.24 10.73
N ALA A 344 11.65 -9.91 11.22
CA ALA A 344 12.69 -9.28 10.44
C ALA A 344 13.98 -10.08 10.58
N TYR A 345 14.70 -10.16 9.47
CA TYR A 345 15.99 -10.83 9.34
C TYR A 345 16.95 -9.88 8.64
N ARG A 346 18.22 -9.91 8.97
CA ARG A 346 19.19 -8.97 8.41
C ARG A 346 20.58 -9.56 8.32
N ASN A 347 21.37 -8.93 7.46
CA ASN A 347 22.82 -8.95 7.52
C ASN A 347 23.30 -7.48 7.51
N GLU A 348 24.54 -7.24 7.07
CA GLU A 348 25.12 -5.89 7.04
C GLU A 348 24.47 -4.97 5.98
N THR A 349 24.03 -5.52 4.85
CA THR A 349 23.62 -4.75 3.67
C THR A 349 22.11 -4.79 3.43
N LEU A 350 21.42 -5.80 3.96
CA LEU A 350 20.02 -6.08 3.69
C LEU A 350 19.23 -6.36 4.97
N ARG A 351 17.98 -5.93 5.00
CA ARG A 351 17.00 -6.35 6.03
C ARG A 351 15.69 -6.78 5.37
N LEU A 352 15.41 -8.07 5.45
CA LEU A 352 14.14 -8.68 5.06
C LEU A 352 13.10 -8.48 6.17
N LYS A 353 11.87 -8.14 5.78
CA LYS A 353 10.70 -8.08 6.65
C LYS A 353 9.58 -8.90 6.06
N LEU A 354 9.12 -9.87 6.85
CA LEU A 354 7.94 -10.68 6.59
C LEU A 354 6.85 -10.14 7.51
N ARG A 355 5.81 -9.53 6.92
CA ARG A 355 4.79 -8.79 7.67
C ARG A 355 3.42 -9.33 7.35
N HIS A 356 2.63 -9.61 8.37
CA HIS A 356 1.19 -9.68 8.29
C HIS A 356 0.60 -8.35 8.75
N ALA A 357 -0.41 -7.87 8.05
CA ALA A 357 -1.02 -6.57 8.29
C ALA A 357 -2.52 -6.63 8.02
N ASP A 358 -3.30 -6.31 9.05
CA ASP A 358 -4.73 -6.05 8.97
C ASP A 358 -4.98 -4.55 9.03
N ARG A 359 -5.69 -4.02 8.03
CA ARG A 359 -5.81 -2.57 7.79
C ARG A 359 -7.25 -2.17 7.68
N PHE A 360 -7.53 -0.97 8.15
CA PHE A 360 -8.82 -0.31 7.97
C PHE A 360 -8.60 1.18 7.65
N ASP A 361 -9.14 1.65 6.53
CA ASP A 361 -9.13 3.06 6.14
C ASP A 361 -10.51 3.66 6.45
N HIS A 362 -10.59 4.54 7.46
CA HIS A 362 -11.86 5.17 7.86
C HIS A 362 -12.40 6.12 6.78
N ARG A 363 -11.55 6.68 5.91
CA ARG A 363 -11.97 7.64 4.89
C ARG A 363 -12.73 6.95 3.75
N SER A 364 -12.31 5.75 3.39
CA SER A 364 -12.99 4.93 2.38
C SER A 364 -13.93 3.90 2.99
N SER A 365 -13.84 3.66 4.31
CA SER A 365 -14.55 2.59 5.03
C SER A 365 -14.21 1.19 4.51
N THR A 366 -12.95 1.01 4.06
CA THR A 366 -12.48 -0.22 3.42
C THR A 366 -11.43 -0.91 4.26
N GLY A 367 -11.47 -2.25 4.32
CA GLY A 367 -10.47 -3.06 5.03
C GLY A 367 -9.64 -3.95 4.10
N GLU A 368 -8.40 -4.27 4.49
CA GLU A 368 -7.57 -5.25 3.78
C GLU A 368 -6.65 -5.99 4.75
N VAL A 369 -6.61 -7.32 4.63
CA VAL A 369 -5.60 -8.16 5.28
C VAL A 369 -4.58 -8.55 4.23
N SER A 370 -3.29 -8.42 4.55
CA SER A 370 -2.22 -8.76 3.63
C SER A 370 -1.02 -9.37 4.34
N ASN A 371 -0.43 -10.39 3.72
CA ASN A 371 0.93 -10.81 4.01
C ASN A 371 1.88 -10.15 3.02
N GLU A 372 3.04 -9.71 3.47
CA GLU A 372 3.93 -8.87 2.66
C GLU A 372 5.40 -9.16 2.92
N VAL A 373 6.15 -9.13 1.84
CA VAL A 373 7.60 -9.31 1.84
C VAL A 373 8.27 -8.02 1.39
N THR A 374 9.14 -7.48 2.24
CA THR A 374 9.83 -6.21 1.99
C THR A 374 11.30 -6.33 2.32
N PHE A 375 12.16 -5.97 1.36
CA PHE A 375 13.59 -5.87 1.53
C PHE A 375 13.99 -4.41 1.72
N LYS A 376 14.71 -4.10 2.79
CA LYS A 376 15.32 -2.79 3.00
C LYS A 376 16.79 -2.88 2.67
N LEU A 377 17.22 -2.10 1.69
CA LEU A 377 18.59 -2.06 1.19
C LEU A 377 19.40 -1.12 2.10
N ILE A 378 19.70 -1.58 3.32
CA ILE A 378 20.27 -0.75 4.39
C ILE A 378 21.72 -0.34 4.12
N GLY A 379 22.50 -1.15 3.39
CA GLY A 379 23.84 -0.79 2.96
C GLY A 379 23.81 0.38 1.98
N MET A 380 23.05 0.23 0.89
CA MET A 380 22.88 1.29 -0.11
C MET A 380 22.22 2.55 0.46
N SER A 381 21.21 2.40 1.34
CA SER A 381 20.57 3.56 1.98
C SER A 381 21.57 4.39 2.78
N ARG A 382 22.59 3.76 3.39
CA ARG A 382 23.66 4.48 4.09
C ARG A 382 24.60 5.18 3.10
N ARG A 383 25.05 4.46 2.06
CA ARG A 383 25.91 5.02 1.02
C ARG A 383 25.31 6.22 0.31
N LEU A 384 24.00 6.23 0.06
CA LEU A 384 23.31 7.38 -0.56
C LEU A 384 23.31 8.64 0.32
N GLU A 385 23.55 8.52 1.63
CA GLU A 385 23.68 9.65 2.54
C GLU A 385 25.12 10.22 2.54
N ASP A 386 26.08 9.56 1.90
CA ASP A 386 27.45 10.07 1.74
C ASP A 386 27.44 11.34 0.85
N VAL A 387 28.44 12.21 1.00
CA VAL A 387 28.53 13.49 0.27
C VAL A 387 28.72 13.26 -1.23
N ASP A 388 29.52 12.26 -1.60
CA ASP A 388 29.77 11.87 -2.98
C ASP A 388 29.82 10.34 -3.07
N PRO A 389 28.66 9.68 -3.28
CA PRO A 389 28.62 8.23 -3.31
C PRO A 389 29.22 7.70 -4.62
N GLU A 390 30.17 6.77 -4.52
CA GLU A 390 30.80 6.14 -5.67
C GLU A 390 29.77 5.36 -6.52
N GLU A 391 29.50 5.86 -7.73
CA GLU A 391 28.45 5.35 -8.62
C GLU A 391 28.68 3.89 -9.00
N THR A 392 29.92 3.51 -9.35
CA THR A 392 30.29 2.13 -9.71
C THR A 392 29.98 1.16 -8.57
N SER A 393 30.37 1.51 -7.33
CA SER A 393 30.08 0.69 -6.15
C SER A 393 28.57 0.55 -5.92
N LEU A 394 27.80 1.63 -6.08
CA LEU A 394 26.35 1.58 -5.96
C LEU A 394 25.70 0.74 -7.06
N LYS A 395 26.22 0.76 -8.29
CA LYS A 395 25.74 -0.09 -9.39
C LYS A 395 25.92 -1.56 -9.03
N GLU A 396 27.12 -1.96 -8.61
CA GLU A 396 27.42 -3.34 -8.22
C GLU A 396 26.55 -3.81 -7.04
N MET A 397 26.36 -2.95 -6.03
CA MET A 397 25.47 -3.24 -4.90
C MET A 397 24.01 -3.43 -5.36
N LEU A 398 23.54 -2.60 -6.29
CA LEU A 398 22.19 -2.68 -6.84
C LEU A 398 21.99 -3.95 -7.66
N GLU A 399 22.92 -4.28 -8.54
CA GLU A 399 22.88 -5.50 -9.34
C GLU A 399 22.88 -6.74 -8.45
N SER A 400 23.79 -6.79 -7.47
CA SER A 400 23.88 -7.91 -6.51
C SER A 400 22.57 -8.13 -5.76
N VAL A 401 21.95 -7.07 -5.21
CA VAL A 401 20.71 -7.23 -4.45
C VAL A 401 19.50 -7.54 -5.33
N VAL A 402 19.42 -6.94 -6.54
CA VAL A 402 18.34 -7.24 -7.49
C VAL A 402 18.45 -8.69 -7.95
N HIS A 403 19.65 -9.19 -8.25
CA HIS A 403 19.90 -10.58 -8.58
C HIS A 403 19.46 -11.53 -7.45
N MET A 404 19.82 -11.20 -6.21
CA MET A 404 19.45 -12.01 -5.06
C MET A 404 17.93 -12.08 -4.86
N ILE A 405 17.22 -10.96 -5.00
CA ILE A 405 15.75 -10.92 -4.93
C ILE A 405 15.13 -11.68 -6.10
N TRP A 406 15.67 -11.53 -7.31
CA TRP A 406 15.19 -12.17 -8.53
C TRP A 406 15.16 -13.69 -8.43
N ASP A 407 16.21 -14.29 -7.87
CA ASP A 407 16.32 -15.74 -7.74
C ASP A 407 15.55 -16.29 -6.55
N ASN A 408 15.49 -15.55 -5.45
CA ASN A 408 14.94 -16.06 -4.20
C ASN A 408 13.48 -15.69 -3.94
N ALA A 409 12.97 -14.60 -4.53
CA ALA A 409 11.69 -14.02 -4.12
C ALA A 409 10.72 -13.69 -5.27
N LEU A 410 11.10 -13.90 -6.53
CA LEU A 410 10.19 -13.62 -7.66
C LEU A 410 9.58 -14.88 -8.30
N ASN A 411 10.08 -16.07 -7.97
CA ASN A 411 9.65 -17.32 -8.63
C ASN A 411 8.29 -17.86 -8.17
N TYR A 412 7.72 -17.35 -7.07
CA TYR A 412 6.46 -17.86 -6.53
C TYR A 412 5.28 -17.59 -7.46
N LYS A 413 4.57 -18.64 -7.89
CA LYS A 413 3.37 -18.51 -8.70
C LYS A 413 2.15 -18.45 -7.79
N ILE A 414 1.40 -17.37 -7.89
CA ILE A 414 0.09 -17.26 -7.24
C ILE A 414 -0.86 -18.19 -7.98
N VAL A 415 -1.20 -19.32 -7.37
CA VAL A 415 -2.16 -20.28 -7.91
C VAL A 415 -3.56 -19.68 -7.76
N SER A 416 -4.29 -19.61 -8.87
CA SER A 416 -5.66 -19.08 -8.96
C SER A 416 -6.71 -20.13 -8.63
#